data_AF-A0A954Z7C1-F1
#
_entry.id   AF-A0A954Z7C1-F1
#
_cell.length_a   1.000
_cell.length_b   1.000
_cell.length_c   1.000
_cell.angle_alpha   90.00
_cell.angle_beta   90.00
_cell.angle_gamma   90.00
#
_symmetry.space_group_name_H-M   'P 1'
#
loop_
_entity.id
_entity.type
_entity.pdbx_description
1 polymer ?
#
loop_
_entity_poly.entity_id
_entity_poly.type
_entity_poly.pdbx_seq_one_letter_code
_entity_poly.pdbx_strand_id
1 'polypeptide(L)'
;PTEVFAVRIGDEEFSCTSGHMFWVSGRGWTMTRHLEDGAPIHAAAGVERVVGVESYGREEPVYNLVVADWHSYFVGDSAVLTHDVTSKEPTLAVVPGLLQTRLDRGR
;
A
#
# COMPACT_ATOMS: atom_id res chain seq x y z
N PRO A 1 18.84 8.70 7.46
CA PRO A 1 17.74 9.64 7.14
C PRO A 1 17.36 9.44 5.68
N THR A 2 16.07 9.53 5.36
CA THR A 2 15.56 9.33 4.00
C THR A 2 14.55 10.43 3.72
N GLU A 3 14.50 10.91 2.47
CA GLU A 3 13.48 11.84 2.02
C GLU A 3 12.07 11.27 2.25
N VAL A 4 11.20 12.09 2.82
CA VAL A 4 9.81 11.72 3.13
C VAL A 4 8.86 12.45 2.19
N PHE A 5 7.83 11.73 1.77
CA PHE A 5 6.75 12.19 0.91
C PHE A 5 5.44 12.22 1.70
N ALA A 6 4.66 13.27 1.48
CA ALA A 6 3.26 13.34 1.84
C ALA A 6 2.45 12.67 0.73
N VAL A 7 1.65 11.67 1.08
CA VAL A 7 0.73 10.98 0.18
C VAL A 7 -0.67 11.16 0.72
N ARG A 8 -1.53 11.86 -0.01
CA ARG A 8 -2.92 12.05 0.39
C ARG A 8 -3.80 11.05 -0.34
N ILE A 9 -4.57 10.26 0.41
CA ILE A 9 -5.47 9.24 -0.10
C ILE A 9 -6.83 9.44 0.55
N GLY A 10 -7.86 9.72 -0.25
CA GLY A 10 -9.14 10.19 0.27
C GLY A 10 -8.96 11.48 1.09
N ASP A 11 -9.46 11.48 2.32
CA ASP A 11 -9.33 12.59 3.27
C ASP A 11 -8.14 12.43 4.24
N GLU A 12 -7.31 11.40 4.05
CA GLU A 12 -6.20 11.05 4.94
C GLU A 12 -4.83 11.35 4.32
N GLU A 13 -3.84 11.69 5.15
CA GLU A 13 -2.46 11.95 4.74
C GLU A 13 -1.49 10.98 5.40
N PHE A 14 -0.63 10.38 4.57
CA PHE A 14 0.39 9.43 4.95
C PHE A 14 1.78 10.02 4.71
N SER A 15 2.72 9.73 5.60
CA SER A 15 4.13 10.11 5.45
C SER A 15 4.98 8.87 5.23
N CYS A 16 5.64 8.77 4.09
CA CYS A 16 6.41 7.57 3.73
C CYS A 16 7.59 7.89 2.80
N THR A 17 8.48 6.92 2.55
CA THR A 17 9.60 7.10 1.62
C THR A 17 9.13 7.01 0.16
N SER A 18 9.92 7.55 -0.77
CA SER A 18 9.64 7.47 -2.23
C SER A 18 9.50 6.04 -2.77
N GLY A 19 10.14 5.07 -2.11
CA GLY A 19 10.12 3.66 -2.47
C GLY A 19 9.06 2.82 -1.75
N HIS A 20 8.35 3.40 -0.77
CA HIS A 20 7.23 2.73 -0.11
C HIS A 20 6.15 2.39 -1.14
N MET A 21 5.38 1.31 -0.94
CA MET A 21 4.50 0.82 -2.00
C MET A 21 3.07 0.68 -1.53
N PHE A 22 2.16 1.11 -2.39
CA PHE A 22 0.73 0.96 -2.22
C PHE A 22 0.20 -0.01 -3.27
N TRP A 23 -0.85 -0.76 -2.92
CA TRP A 23 -1.53 -1.63 -3.89
C TRP A 23 -2.51 -0.82 -4.74
N VAL A 24 -2.16 -0.59 -6.01
CA VAL A 24 -3.04 0.06 -6.99
C VAL A 24 -3.93 -1.00 -7.63
N SER A 25 -5.24 -0.85 -7.49
CA SER A 25 -6.23 -1.79 -8.03
C SER A 25 -6.09 -1.90 -9.56
N GLY A 26 -5.88 -3.12 -10.07
CA GLY A 26 -5.67 -3.39 -11.49
C GLY A 26 -4.22 -3.22 -12.00
N ARG A 27 -3.30 -2.73 -11.16
CA ARG A 27 -1.87 -2.56 -11.51
C ARG A 27 -0.94 -3.35 -10.57
N GLY A 28 -1.30 -3.47 -9.30
CA GLY A 28 -0.49 -4.10 -8.24
C GLY A 28 0.38 -3.10 -7.48
N TRP A 29 1.46 -3.61 -6.88
CA TRP A 29 2.39 -2.81 -6.08
C TRP A 29 3.01 -1.66 -6.87
N THR A 30 2.76 -0.43 -6.43
CA THR A 30 3.27 0.79 -7.05
C THR A 30 4.01 1.62 -6.00
N MET A 31 5.24 2.04 -6.32
CA MET A 31 6.03 2.90 -5.43
C MET A 31 5.39 4.28 -5.30
N THR A 32 5.55 4.93 -4.15
CA THR A 32 5.06 6.29 -3.88
C THR A 32 5.41 7.27 -4.99
N ARG A 33 6.67 7.27 -5.45
CA ARG A 33 7.12 8.15 -6.55
C ARG A 33 6.46 7.91 -7.91
N HIS A 34 5.71 6.83 -8.05
CA HIS A 34 5.01 6.41 -9.27
C HIS A 34 3.49 6.45 -9.13
N LEU A 35 3.00 6.91 -7.97
CA LEU A 35 1.57 7.17 -7.79
C LEU A 35 1.19 8.43 -8.57
N GLU A 36 0.00 8.38 -9.14
CA GLU A 36 -0.59 9.45 -9.93
C GLU A 36 -1.91 9.86 -9.27
N ASP A 37 -2.28 11.13 -9.38
CA ASP A 37 -3.55 11.63 -8.86
C ASP A 37 -4.73 10.86 -9.48
N GLY A 38 -5.68 10.49 -8.64
CA GLY A 38 -6.84 9.68 -9.00
C GLY A 38 -6.59 8.17 -9.03
N ALA A 39 -5.36 7.70 -8.84
CA ALA A 39 -5.05 6.27 -8.82
C ALA A 39 -5.89 5.51 -7.78
N PRO A 40 -6.51 4.38 -8.15
CA PRO A 40 -7.37 3.61 -7.25
C PRO A 40 -6.54 2.75 -6.29
N ILE A 41 -6.49 3.14 -5.01
CA ILE A 41 -5.79 2.41 -3.95
C ILE A 41 -6.73 1.42 -3.30
N HIS A 42 -6.28 0.18 -3.11
CA HIS A 42 -7.06 -0.82 -2.42
C HIS A 42 -7.08 -0.58 -0.92
N ALA A 43 -8.29 -0.54 -0.35
CA ALA A 43 -8.56 -0.32 1.05
C ALA A 43 -9.47 -1.43 1.59
N ALA A 44 -9.45 -1.67 2.90
CA ALA A 44 -10.25 -2.74 3.50
C ALA A 44 -11.77 -2.58 3.25
N ALA A 45 -12.26 -1.33 3.20
CA ALA A 45 -13.66 -1.01 2.93
C ALA A 45 -14.00 -0.85 1.43
N GLY A 46 -13.02 -0.94 0.53
CA GLY A 46 -13.23 -0.74 -0.90
C GLY A 46 -12.03 -0.15 -1.63
N VAL A 47 -12.25 0.94 -2.35
CA VAL A 47 -11.22 1.62 -3.14
C VAL A 47 -11.19 3.09 -2.76
N GLU A 48 -10.01 3.57 -2.37
CA GLU A 48 -9.73 4.97 -2.15
C GLU A 48 -8.98 5.58 -3.35
N ARG A 49 -8.83 6.90 -3.37
CA ARG A 49 -8.13 7.60 -4.46
C ARG A 49 -6.97 8.44 -3.96
N VAL A 50 -5.85 8.37 -4.66
CA VAL A 50 -4.76 9.34 -4.47
C VAL A 50 -5.28 10.72 -4.84
N VAL A 51 -5.07 11.69 -3.97
CA VAL A 51 -5.45 13.10 -4.17
C VAL A 51 -4.21 13.98 -4.34
N GLY A 52 -3.03 13.49 -3.96
CA GLY A 52 -1.77 14.19 -4.18
C GLY A 52 -0.58 13.43 -3.62
N VAL A 53 0.58 13.66 -4.23
CA VAL A 53 1.88 13.17 -3.75
C VAL A 53 2.91 14.29 -3.83
N GLU A 54 3.49 14.65 -2.69
CA GLU A 54 4.43 15.77 -2.58
C GLU A 54 5.65 15.37 -1.76
N SER A 55 6.84 15.85 -2.10
CA SER A 55 8.00 15.73 -1.22
C SER A 55 7.90 16.76 -0.10
N TYR A 56 8.16 16.36 1.15
CA TYR A 56 8.27 17.31 2.26
C TYR A 56 9.53 18.18 2.17
N GLY A 57 10.48 17.86 1.28
CA GLY A 57 11.76 18.56 1.15
C GLY A 57 12.65 18.40 2.40
N ARG A 58 12.40 17.38 3.21
CA ARG A 58 13.16 17.08 4.44
C ARG A 58 13.43 15.59 4.57
N GLU A 59 14.51 15.26 5.26
CA GLU A 59 14.86 13.87 5.58
C GLU A 59 14.56 13.58 7.05
N GLU A 60 13.94 12.43 7.31
CA GLU A 60 13.63 11.98 8.67
C GLU A 60 14.12 10.54 8.90
N PRO A 61 14.32 10.11 10.16
CA PRO A 61 14.40 8.70 10.48
C PRO A 61 13.05 8.04 10.19
N VAL A 62 13.05 7.05 9.30
CA VAL A 62 11.85 6.27 8.97
C VAL A 62 11.90 4.93 9.69
N TYR A 63 10.76 4.51 10.22
CA TYR A 63 10.61 3.23 10.88
C TYR A 63 9.72 2.35 10.03
N ASN A 64 10.05 1.06 10.01
CA ASN A 64 9.34 0.09 9.20
C ASN A 64 8.83 -1.03 10.11
N LEU A 65 7.61 -1.50 9.83
CA LEU A 65 6.99 -2.60 10.55
C LEU A 65 7.18 -3.88 9.74
N VAL A 66 7.88 -4.85 10.33
CA VAL A 66 8.00 -6.19 9.74
C VAL A 66 6.88 -7.06 10.28
N VAL A 67 5.96 -7.42 9.39
CA VAL A 67 4.87 -8.37 9.69
C VAL A 67 5.22 -9.74 9.10
N ALA A 68 4.82 -10.82 9.78
CA ALA A 68 5.08 -12.18 9.32
C ALA A 68 4.30 -12.52 8.03
N ASP A 69 4.80 -13.52 7.30
CA ASP A 69 4.21 -14.16 6.12
C ASP A 69 4.10 -13.26 4.88
N TRP A 70 3.09 -12.39 4.83
CA TRP A 70 2.71 -11.68 3.60
C TRP A 70 3.40 -10.32 3.44
N HIS A 71 4.09 -9.86 4.49
CA HIS A 71 4.82 -8.59 4.49
C HIS A 71 3.99 -7.38 4.04
N SER A 72 2.66 -7.49 4.12
CA SER A 72 1.70 -6.49 3.70
C SER A 72 0.69 -6.28 4.82
N TYR A 73 0.29 -5.03 5.01
CA TYR A 73 -0.56 -4.61 6.12
C TYR A 73 -1.41 -3.41 5.72
N PHE A 74 -2.46 -3.16 6.51
CA PHE A 74 -3.31 -1.99 6.36
C PHE A 74 -2.84 -0.88 7.28
N VAL A 75 -2.84 0.36 6.79
CA VAL A 75 -2.46 1.55 7.54
C VAL A 75 -3.53 2.63 7.42
N GLY A 76 -3.65 3.46 8.46
CA GLY A 76 -4.57 4.59 8.50
C GLY A 76 -6.01 4.21 8.81
N ASP A 77 -6.84 5.24 8.98
CA ASP A 77 -8.27 5.10 9.24
C ASP A 77 -9.00 4.49 8.04
N SER A 78 -8.52 4.81 6.83
CA SER A 78 -9.04 4.24 5.58
C SER A 78 -8.57 2.80 5.35
N ALA A 79 -7.66 2.28 6.19
CA ALA A 79 -7.07 0.95 6.09
C ALA A 79 -6.60 0.65 4.66
N VAL A 80 -5.62 1.42 4.16
CA VAL A 80 -5.04 1.26 2.81
C VAL A 80 -3.99 0.16 2.80
N LEU A 81 -3.97 -0.68 1.76
CA LEU A 81 -3.04 -1.81 1.65
C LEU A 81 -1.64 -1.35 1.22
N THR A 82 -0.66 -1.59 2.09
CA THR A 82 0.75 -1.26 1.86
C THR A 82 1.66 -2.49 2.03
N HIS A 83 2.91 -2.37 1.58
CA HIS A 83 3.95 -3.40 1.67
C HIS A 83 5.17 -2.93 2.48
N ASP A 84 5.76 -3.87 3.20
CA ASP A 84 7.05 -3.77 3.88
C ASP A 84 8.21 -3.58 2.86
N VAL A 85 9.40 -3.19 3.28
CA VAL A 85 10.62 -3.03 2.45
C VAL A 85 11.27 -4.40 2.12
N THR A 86 10.51 -5.49 2.12
CA THR A 86 11.01 -6.84 1.83
C THR A 86 10.85 -7.23 0.36
N SER A 87 11.63 -8.23 -0.05
CA SER A 87 11.54 -8.87 -1.37
C SER A 87 10.13 -9.40 -1.60
N LYS A 88 9.59 -9.14 -2.80
CA LYS A 88 8.24 -9.59 -3.16
C LYS A 88 8.29 -11.03 -3.61
N GLU A 89 7.45 -11.87 -3.02
CA GLU A 89 7.18 -13.19 -3.54
C GLU A 89 6.01 -13.13 -4.53
N PRO A 90 6.08 -13.84 -5.67
CA PRO A 90 4.93 -13.98 -6.56
C PRO A 90 3.75 -14.60 -5.80
N THR A 91 2.56 -14.00 -5.95
CA THR A 91 1.32 -14.55 -5.39
C THR A 91 0.33 -14.89 -6.49
N LEU A 92 -0.41 -15.99 -6.31
CA LEU A 92 -1.56 -16.36 -7.15
C LEU A 92 -2.87 -15.69 -6.68
N ALA A 93 -2.83 -14.97 -5.56
CA ALA A 93 -3.98 -14.25 -5.05
C ALA A 93 -4.28 -13.03 -5.93
N VAL A 94 -5.57 -12.72 -6.10
CA VAL A 94 -6.02 -11.51 -6.83
C VAL A 94 -5.53 -10.24 -6.12
N VAL A 95 -5.48 -10.29 -4.79
CA VAL A 95 -4.89 -9.28 -3.90
C VAL A 95 -4.01 -10.01 -2.88
N PRO A 96 -2.80 -9.53 -2.57
CA PRO A 96 -1.94 -10.13 -1.56
C PRO A 96 -2.69 -10.35 -0.23
N GLY A 97 -2.51 -11.51 0.39
CA GLY A 97 -3.23 -11.88 1.62
C GLY A 97 -4.68 -12.32 1.44
N LEU A 98 -5.32 -12.06 0.28
CA LEU A 98 -6.66 -12.55 -0.03
C LEU A 98 -6.58 -13.95 -0.66
N LEU A 99 -6.35 -14.97 0.18
CA LEU A 99 -6.54 -16.35 -0.24
C LEU A 99 -8.04 -16.55 -0.49
N GLN A 100 -8.42 -16.88 -1.74
CA GLN A 100 -9.75 -17.43 -1.97
C GLN A 100 -9.87 -18.64 -1.06
N THR A 101 -10.74 -18.56 -0.05
CA THR A 101 -11.26 -19.76 0.59
C THR A 101 -11.76 -20.60 -0.58
N ARG A 102 -11.12 -21.76 -0.82
CA ARG A 102 -11.75 -22.77 -1.66
C ARG A 102 -13.15 -22.88 -1.11
N LEU A 103 -14.14 -22.50 -1.92
CA LEU A 103 -15.49 -22.93 -1.67
C LEU A 103 -15.38 -24.45 -1.69
N ASP A 104 -15.29 -25.04 -0.51
CA ASP A 104 -15.62 -26.43 -0.29
C ASP A 104 -17.08 -26.56 -0.67
N ARG A 105 -17.31 -26.67 -1.99
CA ARG A 105 -18.53 -27.23 -2.55
C ARG A 105 -18.49 -28.68 -2.13
N GLY A 106 -18.94 -28.93 -0.90
CA GLY A 106 -19.33 -30.24 -0.43
C GLY A 106 -20.20 -30.88 -1.51
N ARG A 107 -19.72 -32.01 -2.00
CA ARG A 107 -20.47 -32.96 -2.80
C ARG A 107 -20.57 -34.23 -1.99
#